data_AF-A0A662EFX7-F1
#
_entry.id   AF-A0A662EFX7-F1
#
_cell.length_a   1.000
_cell.length_b   1.000
_cell.length_c   1.000
_cell.angle_alpha   90.00
_cell.angle_beta   90.00
_cell.angle_gamma   90.00
#
_symmetry.space_group_name_H-M   'P 1'
#
loop_
_entity.id
_entity.type
_entity.pdbx_description
1 polymer ?
#
loop_
_entity_poly.entity_id
_entity_poly.type
_entity_poly.pdbx_seq_one_letter_code
_entity_poly.pdbx_strand_id
1 'polypeptide(L)'
;MRGKLTVMVLIGVALVSVWGLTPGLAGGGGAGGLYIDVDPAHPAYSAIRYLVEAGVLKVAETGGEFRGDQALLRYDAALWLYRAMQRLAEAQAGTDLTALENRLGGVEAQVQSLRADLAASSGQLGSLKSQVSSLQAEVQALKSQAPAGNLARKVQTNFLLSITGVLLGVAAVAMAIFW
;
A
#
# COMPACT_ATOMS: atom_id res chain seq x y z
N MET A 1 -44.26 -18.67 -3.93
CA MET A 1 -43.60 -19.71 -3.11
C MET A 1 -42.32 -20.16 -3.83
N ARG A 2 -41.17 -20.12 -3.13
CA ARG A 2 -39.96 -20.99 -3.22
C ARG A 2 -39.40 -21.32 -4.64
N GLY A 3 -38.12 -21.14 -4.96
CA GLY A 3 -36.92 -20.97 -4.15
C GLY A 3 -35.67 -20.72 -5.01
N LYS A 4 -34.55 -20.42 -4.33
CA LYS A 4 -33.22 -20.13 -4.88
C LYS A 4 -32.45 -21.43 -5.19
N LEU A 5 -31.61 -21.46 -6.24
CA LEU A 5 -30.15 -21.79 -6.19
C LEU A 5 -29.53 -22.18 -7.56
N THR A 6 -28.31 -21.65 -7.78
CA THR A 6 -27.14 -22.18 -8.54
C THR A 6 -27.08 -22.23 -10.09
N VAL A 7 -26.32 -21.27 -10.63
CA VAL A 7 -25.12 -21.40 -11.51
C VAL A 7 -24.89 -22.73 -12.25
N MET A 8 -24.83 -22.70 -13.59
CA MET A 8 -23.68 -23.22 -14.34
C MET A 8 -23.65 -22.76 -15.81
N VAL A 9 -22.45 -22.37 -16.21
CA VAL A 9 -21.92 -22.03 -17.54
C VAL A 9 -22.32 -23.05 -18.61
N LEU A 10 -22.64 -22.59 -19.83
CA LEU A 10 -22.06 -23.16 -21.07
C LEU A 10 -22.33 -22.25 -22.29
N ILE A 11 -21.23 -22.06 -23.01
CA ILE A 11 -20.94 -21.16 -24.12
C ILE A 11 -21.65 -21.64 -25.39
N GLY A 12 -22.12 -20.70 -26.22
CA GLY A 12 -22.49 -21.00 -27.60
C GLY A 12 -23.29 -19.90 -28.30
N VAL A 13 -22.65 -18.81 -28.71
CA VAL A 13 -23.23 -17.90 -29.72
C VAL A 13 -22.25 -17.78 -30.88
N ALA A 14 -22.65 -18.36 -32.00
CA ALA A 14 -22.10 -18.13 -33.32
C ALA A 14 -22.43 -16.69 -33.76
N LEU A 15 -21.39 -15.88 -34.02
CA LEU A 15 -21.53 -14.58 -34.64
C LEU A 15 -21.31 -14.72 -36.15
N VAL A 16 -22.40 -14.56 -36.90
CA VAL A 16 -22.36 -14.33 -38.34
C VAL A 16 -21.85 -12.89 -38.58
N SER A 17 -20.90 -12.83 -39.50
CA SER A 17 -20.08 -11.71 -39.95
C SER A 17 -20.84 -10.47 -40.42
N VAL A 18 -20.53 -9.33 -39.79
CA VAL A 18 -20.66 -7.98 -40.37
C VAL A 18 -19.30 -7.62 -40.98
N TRP A 19 -19.09 -7.96 -42.25
CA TRP A 19 -17.96 -7.46 -43.05
C TRP A 19 -18.40 -6.19 -43.77
N GLY A 20 -17.92 -5.04 -43.29
CA GLY A 20 -18.11 -3.76 -43.98
C GLY A 20 -18.02 -2.58 -43.02
N LEU A 21 -17.03 -1.71 -43.24
CA LEU A 21 -16.90 -0.33 -42.73
C LEU A 21 -16.06 -0.03 -41.47
N THR A 22 -15.14 -0.89 -41.06
CA THR A 22 -14.03 -0.47 -40.19
C THR A 22 -12.68 -0.76 -40.83
N PRO A 23 -11.99 0.24 -41.44
CA PRO A 23 -10.59 0.10 -41.77
C PRO A 23 -9.80 0.21 -40.48
N GLY A 24 -9.70 -0.91 -39.78
CA GLY A 24 -9.03 -1.01 -38.49
C GLY A 24 -9.20 -2.41 -37.93
N LEU A 25 -8.10 -3.17 -37.98
CA LEU A 25 -7.84 -4.36 -37.18
C LEU A 25 -8.72 -5.59 -37.48
N ALA A 26 -8.24 -6.45 -38.39
CA ALA A 26 -8.03 -7.88 -38.12
C ALA A 26 -7.71 -8.64 -39.43
N GLY A 27 -6.42 -8.87 -39.67
CA GLY A 27 -5.93 -10.02 -40.41
C GLY A 27 -5.07 -10.84 -39.46
N GLY A 28 -5.71 -11.63 -38.59
CA GLY A 28 -5.02 -12.56 -37.71
C GLY A 28 -4.95 -13.93 -38.35
N GLY A 29 -3.75 -14.51 -38.47
CA GLY A 29 -3.60 -15.93 -38.78
C GLY A 29 -2.35 -16.31 -39.58
N GLY A 30 -1.17 -16.09 -39.01
CA GLY A 30 0.11 -16.59 -39.53
C GLY A 30 1.25 -15.81 -38.89
N ALA A 31 2.25 -16.51 -38.37
CA ALA A 31 3.42 -15.92 -37.73
C ALA A 31 4.20 -15.05 -38.73
N GLY A 32 3.82 -13.78 -38.90
CA GLY A 32 4.49 -12.82 -39.77
C GLY A 32 5.54 -12.08 -38.97
N GLY A 33 6.82 -12.29 -39.30
CA GLY A 33 7.91 -11.49 -38.76
C GLY A 33 7.61 -10.00 -38.93
N LEU A 34 8.16 -9.17 -38.03
CA LEU A 34 8.10 -7.70 -38.16
C LEU A 34 8.64 -7.20 -39.51
N TYR A 35 9.32 -8.08 -40.24
CA TYR A 35 9.93 -7.90 -41.54
C TYR A 35 9.46 -9.03 -42.45
N ILE A 36 8.92 -8.68 -43.62
CA ILE A 36 8.28 -9.64 -44.55
C ILE A 36 9.33 -10.54 -45.22
N ASP A 37 10.58 -10.07 -45.30
CA ASP A 37 11.66 -10.63 -46.11
C ASP A 37 12.81 -11.24 -45.29
N VAL A 38 12.77 -11.16 -43.95
CA VAL A 38 13.84 -11.71 -43.10
C VAL A 38 13.33 -12.97 -42.40
N ASP A 39 13.98 -14.10 -42.67
CA ASP A 39 13.70 -15.35 -41.97
C ASP A 39 13.94 -15.19 -40.45
N PRO A 40 12.98 -15.55 -39.58
CA PRO A 40 13.16 -15.52 -38.13
C PRO A 40 14.36 -16.32 -37.59
N ALA A 41 14.83 -17.34 -38.33
CA ALA A 41 16.02 -18.12 -37.99
C ALA A 41 17.34 -17.47 -38.46
N HIS A 42 17.27 -16.37 -39.22
CA HIS A 42 18.46 -15.67 -39.71
C HIS A 42 19.26 -15.07 -38.53
N PRO A 43 20.60 -15.18 -38.50
CA PRO A 43 21.41 -14.71 -37.38
C PRO A 43 21.26 -13.21 -37.09
N ALA A 44 20.96 -12.40 -38.10
CA ALA A 44 20.77 -10.96 -37.94
C ALA A 44 19.34 -10.56 -37.51
N TYR A 45 18.37 -11.48 -37.47
CA TYR A 45 16.96 -11.15 -37.24
C TYR A 45 16.75 -10.42 -35.90
N SER A 46 17.40 -10.88 -34.83
CA SER A 46 17.33 -10.25 -33.50
C SER A 46 17.94 -8.84 -33.48
N ALA A 47 19.05 -8.64 -34.18
CA ALA A 47 19.72 -7.35 -34.28
C ALA A 47 18.89 -6.34 -35.08
N ILE A 48 18.29 -6.78 -36.20
CA ILE A 48 17.40 -5.96 -37.03
C ILE A 48 16.18 -5.54 -36.20
N ARG A 49 15.58 -6.48 -35.48
CA ARG A 49 14.47 -6.21 -34.56
C ARG A 49 14.83 -5.13 -33.55
N TYR A 50 15.96 -5.30 -32.88
CA TYR A 50 16.44 -4.35 -31.89
C TYR A 50 16.67 -2.96 -32.49
N LEU A 51 17.32 -2.85 -33.65
CA LEU A 51 17.63 -1.57 -34.28
C LEU A 51 16.39 -0.83 -34.81
N VAL A 52 15.34 -1.55 -35.22
CA VAL A 52 14.06 -0.95 -35.63
C VAL A 52 13.25 -0.50 -34.42
N GLU A 53 13.22 -1.30 -33.36
CA GLU A 53 12.57 -0.93 -32.09
C GLU A 53 13.28 0.28 -31.45
N ALA A 54 14.60 0.29 -31.51
CA ALA A 54 15.43 1.44 -31.17
C ALA A 54 15.30 2.58 -32.18
N GLY A 55 14.48 2.47 -33.23
CA GLY A 55 14.23 3.53 -34.23
C GLY A 55 15.47 4.02 -34.99
N VAL A 56 16.53 3.22 -35.02
CA VAL A 56 17.74 3.46 -35.81
C VAL A 56 17.43 3.12 -37.28
N LEU A 57 16.86 1.93 -37.50
CA LEU A 57 16.35 1.46 -38.78
C LEU A 57 14.88 1.86 -38.95
N LYS A 58 14.53 2.40 -40.11
CA LYS A 58 13.14 2.73 -40.47
C LYS A 58 12.69 1.85 -41.63
N VAL A 59 11.96 0.79 -41.32
CA VAL A 59 11.46 -0.20 -42.29
C VAL A 59 9.99 0.09 -42.69
N ALA A 60 9.34 1.04 -42.01
CA ALA A 60 7.98 1.48 -42.37
C ALA A 60 7.94 2.22 -43.72
N GLU A 61 9.03 2.91 -44.08
CA GLU A 61 9.15 3.65 -45.34
C GLU A 61 9.34 2.71 -46.55
N THR A 62 9.78 1.47 -46.31
CA THR A 62 9.99 0.41 -47.30
C THR A 62 8.86 -0.62 -47.32
N GLY A 63 7.72 -0.33 -46.69
CA GLY A 63 6.57 -1.25 -46.67
C GLY A 63 6.75 -2.48 -45.76
N GLY A 64 7.72 -2.46 -44.85
CA GLY A 64 7.99 -3.58 -43.94
C GLY A 64 9.07 -4.55 -44.41
N GLU A 65 9.78 -4.25 -45.50
CA GLU A 65 10.93 -5.04 -45.97
C GLU A 65 12.27 -4.46 -45.48
N PHE A 66 13.15 -5.30 -44.95
CA PHE A 66 14.51 -4.93 -44.51
C PHE A 66 15.51 -4.85 -45.68
N ARG A 67 15.33 -5.69 -46.71
CA ARG A 67 16.10 -5.82 -47.95
C ARG A 67 17.57 -6.19 -47.72
N GLY A 68 17.79 -7.28 -46.96
CA GLY A 68 19.13 -7.71 -46.53
C GLY A 68 20.12 -8.04 -47.66
N ASP A 69 19.64 -8.43 -48.84
CA ASP A 69 20.47 -8.77 -50.00
C ASP A 69 20.90 -7.56 -50.85
N GLN A 70 20.45 -6.35 -50.49
CA GLN A 70 20.76 -5.14 -51.26
C GLN A 70 22.01 -4.42 -50.77
N ALA A 71 22.69 -3.77 -51.71
CA ALA A 71 23.83 -2.93 -51.39
C ALA A 71 23.40 -1.75 -50.51
N LEU A 72 24.06 -1.60 -49.36
CA LEU A 72 23.85 -0.48 -48.46
C LEU A 72 24.41 0.82 -49.06
N LEU A 73 23.57 1.84 -49.19
CA LEU A 73 24.02 3.17 -49.62
C LEU A 73 24.75 3.87 -48.48
N ARG A 74 25.78 4.65 -48.83
CA ARG A 74 26.53 5.47 -47.85
C ARG A 74 25.62 6.48 -47.14
N TYR A 75 24.61 7.00 -47.83
CA TYR A 75 23.62 7.91 -47.24
C TYR A 75 22.76 7.22 -46.16
N ASP A 76 22.30 6.00 -46.43
CA ASP A 76 21.49 5.23 -45.47
C ASP A 76 22.31 4.87 -44.24
N ALA A 77 23.54 4.40 -44.45
CA ALA A 77 24.47 4.11 -43.36
C ALA A 77 24.74 5.34 -42.49
N ALA A 78 24.94 6.51 -43.10
CA ALA A 78 25.15 7.76 -42.38
C ALA A 78 23.93 8.16 -41.53
N LEU A 79 22.72 7.97 -42.06
CA LEU A 79 21.48 8.28 -41.35
C LEU A 79 21.24 7.33 -40.17
N TRP A 80 21.54 6.04 -40.34
CA TRP A 80 21.47 5.06 -39.25
C TRP A 80 22.48 5.39 -38.15
N LEU A 81 23.73 5.69 -38.53
CA LEU A 81 24.77 6.08 -37.58
C LEU A 81 24.40 7.35 -36.81
N TYR A 82 23.87 8.37 -37.51
CA TYR A 82 23.40 9.61 -36.89
C TYR A 82 22.34 9.34 -35.81
N ARG A 83 21.32 8.53 -36.12
CA ARG A 83 20.26 8.16 -35.16
C ARG A 83 20.80 7.34 -33.99
N ALA A 84 21.72 6.42 -34.26
CA ALA A 84 22.35 5.61 -33.22
C ALA A 84 23.15 6.48 -32.24
N MET A 85 23.96 7.41 -32.74
CA MET A 85 24.74 8.33 -31.91
C MET A 85 23.84 9.29 -31.12
N GLN A 86 22.79 9.82 -31.74
CA GLN A 86 21.84 10.69 -31.05
C GLN A 86 21.17 9.96 -29.88
N ARG A 87 20.76 8.70 -30.07
CA ARG A 87 20.15 7.90 -29.01
C ARG A 87 21.12 7.51 -27.92
N LEU A 88 22.39 7.27 -28.27
CA LEU A 88 23.43 7.02 -27.26
C LEU A 88 23.67 8.28 -26.42
N ALA A 89 23.69 9.46 -27.05
CA ALA A 89 23.79 10.74 -26.36
C ALA A 89 22.56 11.00 -25.47
N GLU A 90 21.35 10.72 -25.95
CA GLU A 90 20.11 10.82 -25.17
C GLU A 90 20.06 9.79 -24.02
N ALA A 91 20.56 8.57 -24.21
CA ALA A 91 20.64 7.56 -23.15
C ALA A 91 21.64 7.99 -22.05
N GLN A 92 22.75 8.61 -22.44
CA GLN A 92 23.69 9.22 -21.48
C GLN A 92 23.07 10.44 -20.78
N ALA A 93 22.30 11.26 -21.49
CA ALA A 93 21.58 12.40 -20.90
C ALA A 93 20.38 11.99 -20.02
N GLY A 94 19.73 10.87 -20.33
CA GLY A 94 18.60 10.31 -19.58
C GLY A 94 19.02 9.54 -18.33
N THR A 95 20.30 9.19 -18.22
CA THR A 95 20.91 8.68 -17.00
C THR A 95 21.53 9.85 -16.25
N ASP A 96 20.69 10.76 -15.77
CA ASP A 96 21.10 11.87 -14.92
C ASP A 96 21.48 11.28 -13.54
N LEU A 97 22.64 10.62 -13.49
CA LEU A 97 23.17 9.87 -12.35
C LEU A 97 23.17 10.74 -11.10
N THR A 98 23.51 12.01 -11.25
CA THR A 98 23.43 13.03 -10.21
C THR A 98 22.02 13.20 -9.64
N ALA A 99 20.99 13.21 -10.50
CA ALA A 99 19.60 13.30 -10.05
C ALA A 99 19.16 12.02 -9.32
N LEU A 100 19.65 10.85 -9.77
CA LEU A 100 19.41 9.57 -9.09
C LEU A 100 20.11 9.51 -7.73
N GLU A 101 21.36 9.94 -7.63
CA GLU A 101 22.13 10.02 -6.38
C GLU A 101 21.46 10.97 -5.38
N ASN A 102 21.02 12.15 -5.84
CA ASN A 102 20.29 13.09 -5.00
C ASN A 102 18.96 12.50 -4.49
N ARG A 103 18.23 11.78 -5.34
CA ARG A 103 17.01 11.07 -4.92
C ARG A 103 17.32 9.98 -3.92
N LEU A 104 18.39 9.22 -4.11
CA LEU A 104 18.81 8.17 -3.20
C LEU A 104 19.18 8.75 -1.83
N GLY A 105 19.99 9.82 -1.79
CA GLY A 105 20.32 10.52 -0.55
C GLY A 105 19.09 11.10 0.16
N GLY A 106 18.12 11.62 -0.60
CA GLY A 106 16.83 12.07 -0.06
C GLY A 106 16.00 10.93 0.55
N VAL A 107 15.97 9.76 -0.08
CA VAL A 107 15.30 8.57 0.45
C VAL A 107 16.00 8.05 1.71
N GLU A 108 17.33 8.02 1.74
CA GLU A 108 18.11 7.64 2.92
C GLU A 108 17.82 8.56 4.11
N ALA A 109 17.77 9.87 3.90
CA ALA A 109 17.42 10.84 4.92
C ALA A 109 15.99 10.62 5.46
N GLN A 110 15.02 10.35 4.59
CA GLN A 110 13.65 10.04 4.99
C GLN A 110 13.57 8.76 5.83
N VAL A 111 14.29 7.71 5.43
CA VAL A 111 14.35 6.46 6.19
C VAL A 111 14.95 6.68 7.58
N GLN A 112 15.99 7.51 7.71
CA GLN A 112 16.57 7.86 9.01
C GLN A 112 15.57 8.62 9.89
N SER A 113 14.84 9.59 9.33
CA SER A 113 13.78 10.32 10.05
C SER A 113 12.69 9.37 10.54
N LEU A 114 12.17 8.50 9.66
CA LEU A 114 11.12 7.55 10.01
C LEU A 114 11.56 6.57 11.12
N ARG A 115 12.84 6.17 11.13
CA ARG A 115 13.40 5.36 12.22
C ARG A 115 13.42 6.11 13.55
N ALA A 116 13.78 7.40 13.53
CA ALA A 116 13.74 8.23 14.72
C ALA A 116 12.31 8.42 15.25
N ASP A 117 11.34 8.68 14.36
CA ASP A 117 9.93 8.81 14.71
C ASP A 117 9.35 7.52 15.29
N LEU A 118 9.73 6.37 14.74
CA LEU A 118 9.34 5.06 15.25
C LEU A 118 9.89 4.81 16.66
N ALA A 119 11.15 5.16 16.92
CA ALA A 119 11.75 5.05 18.24
C ALA A 119 11.05 5.95 19.27
N ALA A 120 10.73 7.20 18.88
CA ALA A 120 9.99 8.13 19.73
C ALA A 120 8.57 7.60 20.04
N SER A 121 7.86 7.10 19.03
CA SER A 121 6.52 6.52 19.19
C SER A 121 6.54 5.28 20.10
N SER A 122 7.56 4.44 19.98
CA SER A 122 7.75 3.29 20.88
C SER A 122 7.95 3.74 22.34
N GLY A 123 8.70 4.83 22.56
CA GLY A 123 8.86 5.43 23.89
C GLY A 123 7.55 5.95 24.46
N GLN A 124 6.73 6.63 23.64
CA GLN A 124 5.41 7.11 24.04
C GLN A 124 4.47 5.95 24.42
N LEU A 125 4.45 4.87 23.64
CA LEU A 125 3.68 3.67 23.96
C LEU A 125 4.10 3.04 25.29
N GLY A 126 5.40 3.00 25.58
CA GLY A 126 5.92 2.55 26.88
C GLY A 126 5.40 3.39 28.04
N SER A 127 5.48 4.72 27.92
CA SER A 127 4.96 5.67 28.92
C SER A 127 3.45 5.54 29.12
N LEU A 128 2.69 5.43 28.02
CA LEU A 128 1.23 5.28 28.07
C LEU A 128 0.84 3.95 28.73
N LYS A 129 1.54 2.86 28.44
CA LYS A 129 1.33 1.56 29.09
C LYS A 129 1.56 1.65 30.61
N SER A 130 2.61 2.34 31.04
CA SER A 130 2.88 2.59 32.46
C SER A 130 1.78 3.42 33.12
N GLN A 131 1.31 4.47 32.45
CA GLN A 131 0.20 5.29 32.94
C GLN A 131 -1.09 4.47 33.09
N VAL A 132 -1.44 3.65 32.10
CA VAL A 132 -2.61 2.77 32.16
C VAL A 132 -2.49 1.77 33.31
N SER A 133 -1.30 1.19 33.53
CA SER A 133 -1.07 0.27 34.66
C SER A 133 -1.22 0.98 36.01
N SER A 134 -0.73 2.22 36.15
CA SER A 134 -0.91 3.03 37.36
C SER A 134 -2.38 3.32 37.61
N LEU A 135 -3.09 3.79 36.58
CA LEU A 135 -4.51 4.10 36.67
C LEU A 135 -5.34 2.86 37.03
N GLN A 136 -4.99 1.70 36.49
CA GLN A 136 -5.64 0.44 36.84
C GLN A 136 -5.43 0.09 38.32
N ALA A 137 -4.22 0.27 38.85
CA ALA A 137 -3.94 0.05 40.26
C ALA A 137 -4.70 1.04 41.17
N GLU A 138 -4.75 2.31 40.79
CA GLU A 138 -5.51 3.35 41.49
C GLU A 138 -7.01 3.03 41.52
N VAL A 139 -7.59 2.62 40.39
CA VAL A 139 -9.00 2.20 40.31
C VAL A 139 -9.28 0.99 41.21
N GLN A 140 -8.35 0.04 41.26
CA GLN A 140 -8.48 -1.17 42.10
C GLN A 140 -8.40 -0.82 43.60
N ALA A 141 -7.53 0.12 43.97
CA ALA A 141 -7.43 0.67 45.32
C ALA A 141 -8.68 1.47 45.70
N LEU A 142 -9.22 2.31 44.81
CA LEU A 142 -10.48 3.03 45.06
C LEU A 142 -11.63 2.06 45.29
N LYS A 143 -11.72 0.98 44.49
CA LYS A 143 -12.74 -0.05 44.64
C LYS A 143 -12.62 -0.80 45.97
N SER A 144 -11.41 -1.04 46.46
CA SER A 144 -11.17 -1.69 47.76
C SER A 144 -11.36 -0.77 48.98
N GLN A 145 -11.27 0.55 48.79
CA GLN A 145 -11.62 1.55 49.80
C GLN A 145 -13.12 1.88 49.84
N ALA A 146 -13.84 1.65 48.74
CA ALA A 146 -15.28 1.85 48.62
C ALA A 146 -16.15 0.56 48.65
N PRO A 147 -15.85 -0.51 49.43
CA PRO A 147 -16.83 -1.56 49.60
C PRO A 147 -17.96 -0.98 50.46
N ALA A 148 -19.15 -0.91 49.88
CA ALA A 148 -20.37 -0.45 50.55
C ALA A 148 -20.54 -1.06 51.95
N GLY A 149 -20.01 -2.26 52.19
CA GLY A 149 -19.98 -2.91 53.51
C GLY A 149 -19.15 -2.19 54.59
N ASN A 150 -17.99 -1.59 54.28
CA ASN A 150 -17.17 -0.92 55.30
C ASN A 150 -17.72 0.45 55.68
N LEU A 151 -18.24 1.19 54.70
CA LEU A 151 -18.89 2.48 54.95
C LEU A 151 -20.24 2.28 55.66
N ALA A 152 -21.07 1.33 55.21
CA ALA A 152 -22.33 1.01 55.88
C ALA A 152 -22.10 0.54 57.31
N ARG A 153 -21.08 -0.31 57.55
CA ARG A 153 -20.74 -0.78 58.90
C ARG A 153 -20.22 0.35 59.79
N LYS A 154 -19.41 1.29 59.27
CA LYS A 154 -19.00 2.50 60.02
C LYS A 154 -20.16 3.43 60.34
N VAL A 155 -21.05 3.69 59.38
CA VAL A 155 -22.24 4.53 59.60
C VAL A 155 -23.17 3.88 60.62
N GLN A 156 -23.40 2.56 60.50
CA GLN A 156 -24.26 1.82 61.42
C GLN A 156 -23.66 1.75 62.84
N THR A 157 -22.36 1.50 62.99
CA THR A 157 -21.70 1.54 64.30
C THR A 157 -21.75 2.92 64.95
N ASN A 158 -21.49 3.99 64.20
CA ASN A 158 -21.56 5.36 64.71
C ASN A 158 -22.99 5.76 65.07
N PHE A 159 -23.98 5.39 64.24
CA PHE A 159 -25.39 5.65 64.50
C PHE A 159 -25.86 4.91 65.76
N LEU A 160 -25.50 3.64 65.90
CA LEU A 160 -25.82 2.85 67.08
C LEU A 160 -25.21 3.50 68.34
N LEU A 161 -23.91 3.83 68.32
CA LEU A 161 -23.25 4.54 69.43
C LEU A 161 -23.96 5.85 69.79
N SER A 162 -24.39 6.62 68.79
CA SER A 162 -25.08 7.89 69.01
C SER A 162 -26.43 7.70 69.71
N ILE A 163 -27.23 6.69 69.29
CA ILE A 163 -28.52 6.40 69.93
C ILE A 163 -28.31 5.89 71.35
N THR A 164 -27.36 4.99 71.57
CA THR A 164 -27.08 4.47 72.92
C THR A 164 -26.63 5.60 73.86
N GLY A 165 -25.82 6.53 73.36
CA GLY A 165 -25.40 7.70 74.13
C GLY A 165 -26.56 8.61 74.51
N VAL A 166 -27.49 8.89 73.58
CA VAL A 166 -28.69 9.68 73.86
C VAL A 166 -29.59 8.97 74.88
N LEU A 167 -29.85 7.68 74.72
CA LEU A 167 -30.69 6.90 75.64
C LEU A 167 -30.14 6.89 77.06
N LEU A 168 -28.82 6.66 77.22
CA LEU A 168 -28.17 6.71 78.53
C LEU A 168 -28.21 8.11 79.14
N GLY A 169 -28.03 9.16 78.33
CA GLY A 169 -28.15 10.55 78.78
C GLY A 169 -29.54 10.87 79.31
N VAL A 170 -30.59 10.46 78.60
CA VAL A 170 -31.98 10.64 79.04
C VAL A 170 -32.26 9.85 80.32
N ALA A 171 -31.77 8.61 80.43
CA ALA A 171 -31.93 7.80 81.63
C ALA A 171 -31.22 8.42 82.86
N ALA A 172 -30.03 8.99 82.67
CA ALA A 172 -29.31 9.69 83.73
C ALA A 172 -30.07 10.93 84.23
N VAL A 173 -30.67 11.69 83.31
CA VAL A 173 -31.52 12.84 83.67
C VAL A 173 -32.78 12.39 84.42
N ALA A 174 -33.43 11.31 83.98
CA ALA A 174 -34.61 10.77 84.66
C ALA A 174 -34.29 10.30 86.08
N MET A 175 -33.16 9.61 86.28
CA MET A 175 -32.66 9.22 87.59
C MET A 175 -32.39 10.42 88.50
N ALA A 176 -31.77 11.48 87.98
CA ALA A 176 -31.45 12.69 88.75
C ALA A 176 -32.69 13.51 89.17
N ILE A 177 -33.83 13.33 88.51
CA ILE A 177 -35.09 14.03 88.84
C ILE A 177 -35.95 13.21 89.83
N PHE A 178 -35.84 11.88 89.80
CA PHE A 178 -36.68 10.97 90.60
C PHE A 178 -36.05 10.51 91.93
N TRP A 179 -34.85 10.98 92.26
CA TRP A 179 -34.12 10.66 93.49
C TRP A 179 -33.68 11.96 94.19
#